data_AF-A0A397V1N1-F1
#
_entry.id   AF-A0A397V1N1-F1
#
_cell.length_a   1.000
_cell.length_b   1.000
_cell.length_c   1.000
_cell.angle_alpha   90.00
_cell.angle_beta   90.00
_cell.angle_gamma   90.00
#
_symmetry.space_group_name_H-M   'P 1'
#
loop_
_entity.id
_entity.type
_entity.pdbx_description
1 polymer ?
#
loop_
_entity_poly.entity_id
_entity_poly.type
_entity_poly.pdbx_seq_one_letter_code
_entity_poly.pdbx_strand_id
1 'polypeptide(L)'
;MFKQYIQNELPTEILIFIFKRVRFPKDLILSCRRIARFSKVPQVKAAWIIYQFGAAHCLFHAIKLGSSFLDATVAQAIIAQGGILSRYFVQRLHMNFGAYDNKLIELKIVHGVGSSLFQKSQNIPWASNLPISVYIFLLKTASEIYKSDLCLKGNDMELFHFYTGGPQTIHYAPLVLAKNIDKIKDLILRFKFIPLPPRTRSLGNLPENNSQENIAPEEYPPNDGHENLRQLITIARSVLICKDFVNLWKGIGYYEICNDVNDLVMQGALLIMFPPQPSSRWSMPDIKTINARLNELIEVGFQLTYCVMLDILLFFEKRLEQIGKILLESFADVKHESLVNLVRKCLIETNNPKLKFKSQPVLNFIYEFLPDSP
;
A
#
# COMPACT_ATOMS: atom_id res chain seq x y z
N MET A 1 -2.12 -44.85 -40.70
CA MET A 1 -0.70 -44.97 -40.29
C MET A 1 -0.37 -43.75 -39.43
N PHE A 2 0.08 -44.00 -38.21
CA PHE A 2 0.23 -43.05 -37.11
C PHE A 2 1.13 -41.85 -37.46
N LYS A 3 0.60 -40.62 -37.40
CA LYS A 3 1.42 -39.48 -36.99
C LYS A 3 1.38 -39.44 -35.46
N GLN A 4 2.28 -40.19 -34.83
CA GLN A 4 2.77 -39.85 -33.50
C GLN A 4 3.41 -38.47 -33.62
N TYR A 5 2.61 -37.41 -33.45
CA TYR A 5 3.17 -36.18 -32.94
C TYR A 5 3.65 -36.51 -31.55
N ILE A 6 4.96 -36.52 -31.35
CA ILE A 6 5.54 -36.40 -30.02
C ILE A 6 4.92 -35.11 -29.45
N GLN A 7 3.90 -35.26 -28.61
CA GLN A 7 3.39 -34.18 -27.77
C GLN A 7 4.49 -33.88 -26.76
N ASN A 8 5.49 -33.10 -27.19
CA ASN A 8 6.32 -32.30 -26.29
C ASN A 8 5.46 -31.14 -25.75
N GLU A 9 4.29 -31.49 -25.24
CA GLU A 9 3.39 -30.56 -24.59
C GLU A 9 3.95 -30.28 -23.21
N LEU A 10 4.15 -29.00 -22.90
CA LEU A 10 4.53 -28.61 -21.55
C LEU A 10 3.47 -29.17 -20.58
N PRO A 11 3.89 -29.84 -19.49
CA PRO A 11 3.00 -30.25 -18.42
C PRO A 11 2.20 -29.06 -17.89
N THR A 12 0.99 -29.34 -17.40
CA THR A 12 0.07 -28.30 -16.88
C THR A 12 0.74 -27.49 -15.78
N GLU A 13 1.54 -28.12 -14.93
CA GLU A 13 2.30 -27.51 -13.84
C GLU A 13 3.31 -26.48 -14.35
N ILE A 14 4.00 -26.81 -15.44
CA ILE A 14 4.97 -25.90 -16.10
C ILE A 14 4.23 -24.74 -16.75
N LEU A 15 3.07 -24.99 -17.36
CA LEU A 15 2.23 -23.92 -17.90
C LEU A 15 1.70 -22.99 -16.80
N ILE A 16 1.31 -23.49 -15.62
CA ILE A 16 0.94 -22.65 -14.47
C ILE A 16 2.13 -21.78 -14.07
N PHE A 17 3.33 -22.38 -13.98
CA PHE A 17 4.56 -21.69 -13.59
C PHE A 17 4.94 -20.55 -14.54
N ILE A 18 4.77 -20.76 -15.85
CA ILE A 18 4.99 -19.74 -16.86
C ILE A 18 3.89 -18.68 -16.76
N PHE A 19 2.62 -19.11 -16.80
CA PHE A 19 1.47 -18.21 -16.90
C PHE A 19 1.40 -17.23 -15.72
N LYS A 20 1.63 -17.70 -14.48
CA LYS A 20 1.58 -16.82 -13.30
C LYS A 20 2.60 -15.69 -13.33
N ARG A 21 3.71 -15.85 -14.07
CA ARG A 21 4.78 -14.83 -14.22
C ARG A 21 4.51 -13.80 -15.30
N VAL A 22 3.51 -14.00 -16.13
CA VAL A 22 3.17 -13.07 -17.20
C VAL A 22 2.39 -11.91 -16.62
N ARG A 23 3.00 -10.72 -16.62
CA ARG A 23 2.39 -9.48 -16.10
C ARG A 23 1.09 -9.12 -16.81
N PHE A 24 1.06 -9.26 -18.14
CA PHE A 24 -0.11 -8.97 -18.97
C PHE A 24 -0.47 -10.21 -19.78
N PRO A 25 -1.29 -11.13 -19.24
CA PRO A 25 -1.53 -12.42 -19.87
C PRO A 25 -2.36 -12.33 -21.16
N LYS A 26 -2.93 -11.16 -21.50
CA LYS A 26 -3.83 -10.99 -22.65
C LYS A 26 -3.20 -11.44 -23.97
N ASP A 27 -1.97 -11.03 -24.26
CA ASP A 27 -1.29 -11.37 -25.51
C ASP A 27 -1.00 -12.87 -25.58
N LEU A 28 -0.58 -13.46 -24.45
CA LEU A 28 -0.35 -14.89 -24.34
C LEU A 28 -1.66 -15.68 -24.51
N ILE A 29 -2.77 -15.20 -23.96
CA ILE A 29 -4.11 -15.78 -24.13
C ILE A 29 -4.54 -15.78 -25.60
N LEU A 30 -4.27 -14.69 -26.33
CA LEU A 30 -4.64 -14.55 -27.73
C LEU A 30 -3.79 -15.41 -28.68
N SER A 31 -2.58 -15.80 -28.26
CA SER A 31 -1.65 -16.56 -29.10
C SER A 31 -2.12 -17.98 -29.44
N CYS A 32 -2.86 -18.66 -28.56
CA CYS A 32 -3.23 -20.06 -28.76
C CYS A 32 -4.51 -20.45 -28.01
N ARG A 33 -5.37 -21.26 -28.65
CA ARG A 33 -6.62 -21.79 -28.06
C ARG A 33 -6.40 -22.57 -26.77
N ARG A 34 -5.29 -23.31 -26.66
CA ARG A 34 -4.95 -24.08 -25.44
C ARG A 34 -4.75 -23.14 -24.26
N ILE A 35 -3.94 -22.09 -24.43
CA ILE A 35 -3.71 -21.07 -23.40
C ILE A 35 -5.00 -20.32 -23.09
N ALA A 36 -5.81 -20.00 -24.10
CA ALA A 36 -7.09 -19.32 -23.88
C ALA A 36 -8.10 -20.14 -23.07
N ARG A 37 -8.08 -21.46 -23.18
CA ARG A 37 -8.87 -22.35 -22.31
C ARG A 37 -8.26 -22.44 -20.92
N PHE A 38 -6.93 -22.58 -20.85
CA PHE A 38 -6.18 -22.69 -19.62
C PHE A 38 -6.32 -21.46 -18.71
N SER A 39 -6.32 -20.24 -19.27
CA SER A 39 -6.50 -18.99 -18.52
C SER A 39 -7.88 -18.81 -17.90
N LYS A 40 -8.87 -19.60 -18.31
CA LYS A 40 -10.23 -19.60 -17.74
C LYS A 40 -10.36 -20.50 -16.52
N VAL A 41 -9.40 -21.39 -16.28
CA VAL A 41 -9.42 -22.33 -15.15
C VAL A 41 -9.28 -21.53 -13.83
N PRO A 42 -10.20 -21.71 -12.86
CA PRO A 42 -10.19 -20.92 -11.61
C PRO A 42 -8.87 -21.01 -10.84
N GLN A 43 -8.27 -22.20 -10.80
CA GLN A 43 -6.99 -22.44 -10.12
C GLN A 43 -5.84 -21.67 -10.77
N VAL A 44 -5.87 -21.49 -12.10
CA VAL A 44 -4.86 -20.74 -12.85
C VAL A 44 -5.02 -19.24 -12.61
N LYS A 45 -6.27 -18.75 -12.63
CA LYS A 45 -6.58 -17.35 -12.28
C LYS A 45 -6.15 -17.02 -10.86
N ALA A 46 -6.44 -17.89 -9.90
CA ALA A 46 -6.04 -17.77 -8.50
C ALA A 46 -4.50 -17.73 -8.36
N ALA A 47 -3.80 -18.68 -8.98
CA ALA A 47 -2.33 -18.73 -8.95
C ALA A 47 -1.71 -17.47 -9.56
N TRP A 48 -2.29 -16.94 -10.65
CA TRP A 48 -1.83 -15.71 -11.28
C TRP A 48 -2.05 -14.49 -10.38
N ILE A 49 -3.25 -14.28 -9.85
CA ILE A 49 -3.55 -13.08 -9.05
C ILE A 49 -2.76 -13.06 -7.73
N ILE A 50 -2.57 -14.22 -7.08
CA ILE A 50 -1.75 -14.34 -5.87
C ILE A 50 -0.28 -14.05 -6.20
N TYR A 51 0.23 -14.54 -7.33
CA TYR A 51 1.61 -14.27 -7.73
C TYR A 51 1.86 -12.80 -8.05
N GLN A 52 0.89 -12.13 -8.72
CA GLN A 52 1.06 -10.75 -9.16
C GLN A 52 0.87 -9.71 -8.03
N PHE A 53 -0.01 -9.99 -7.07
CA PHE A 53 -0.43 -9.00 -6.07
C PHE A 53 -0.27 -9.47 -4.61
N GLY A 54 0.35 -10.63 -4.40
CA GLY A 54 0.55 -11.19 -3.06
C GLY A 54 -0.72 -11.77 -2.45
N ALA A 55 -0.54 -12.60 -1.41
CA ALA A 55 -1.65 -13.24 -0.69
C ALA A 55 -2.56 -12.21 0.00
N ALA A 56 -1.99 -11.13 0.50
CA ALA A 56 -2.66 -10.06 1.25
C ALA A 56 -3.68 -9.28 0.43
N HIS A 57 -3.37 -8.99 -0.84
CA HIS A 57 -4.14 -8.04 -1.65
C HIS A 57 -4.78 -8.65 -2.89
N CYS A 58 -4.55 -9.94 -3.16
CA CYS A 58 -5.11 -10.63 -4.33
C CYS A 58 -6.63 -10.48 -4.47
N LEU A 59 -7.41 -10.57 -3.38
CA LEU A 59 -8.86 -10.43 -3.43
C LEU A 59 -9.30 -9.00 -3.81
N PHE A 60 -8.62 -7.98 -3.29
CA PHE A 60 -8.87 -6.59 -3.68
C PHE A 60 -8.67 -6.39 -5.18
N HIS A 61 -7.54 -6.85 -5.71
CA HIS A 61 -7.26 -6.74 -7.14
C HIS A 61 -8.18 -7.60 -8.00
N ALA A 62 -8.56 -8.80 -7.55
CA ALA A 62 -9.52 -9.65 -8.26
C ALA A 62 -10.88 -8.96 -8.44
N ILE A 63 -11.38 -8.26 -7.42
CA ILE A 63 -12.63 -7.48 -7.50
C ILE A 63 -12.46 -6.32 -8.50
N LYS A 64 -11.33 -5.60 -8.46
CA LYS A 64 -11.07 -4.49 -9.40
C LYS A 64 -10.94 -4.93 -10.85
N LEU A 65 -10.52 -6.17 -11.12
CA LEU A 65 -10.54 -6.75 -12.47
C LEU A 65 -11.96 -7.08 -12.96
N GLY A 66 -12.95 -7.06 -12.07
CA GLY A 66 -14.37 -7.15 -12.38
C GLY A 66 -14.90 -8.56 -12.61
N SER A 67 -16.18 -8.64 -12.94
CA SER A 67 -16.95 -9.89 -13.06
C SER A 67 -16.48 -10.83 -14.17
N SER A 68 -15.76 -10.33 -15.18
CA SER A 68 -15.16 -11.17 -16.22
C SER A 68 -13.98 -12.01 -15.69
N PHE A 69 -13.33 -11.52 -14.64
CA PHE A 69 -12.23 -12.20 -13.98
C PHE A 69 -12.74 -13.04 -12.81
N LEU A 70 -13.51 -12.43 -11.91
CA LEU A 70 -13.90 -12.98 -10.61
C LEU A 70 -15.34 -13.50 -10.59
N ASP A 71 -15.47 -14.81 -10.37
CA ASP A 71 -16.69 -15.49 -9.98
C ASP A 71 -16.48 -16.26 -8.65
N ALA A 72 -17.53 -16.92 -8.15
CA ALA A 72 -17.46 -17.62 -6.86
C ALA A 72 -16.43 -18.77 -6.86
N THR A 73 -16.23 -19.45 -7.99
CA THR A 73 -15.25 -20.54 -8.12
C THR A 73 -13.81 -20.01 -8.10
N VAL A 74 -13.58 -18.84 -8.71
CA VAL A 74 -12.29 -18.15 -8.65
C VAL A 74 -12.03 -17.64 -7.23
N ALA A 75 -13.02 -17.03 -6.57
CA ALA A 75 -12.90 -16.59 -5.19
C ALA A 75 -12.55 -17.75 -4.24
N GLN A 76 -13.23 -18.89 -4.40
CA GLN A 76 -12.93 -20.12 -3.67
C GLN A 76 -11.51 -20.62 -3.95
N ALA A 77 -11.08 -20.63 -5.21
CA ALA A 77 -9.73 -21.04 -5.59
C ALA A 77 -8.65 -20.10 -5.02
N ILE A 78 -8.91 -18.79 -4.93
CA ILE A 78 -7.99 -17.82 -4.30
C ILE A 78 -7.79 -18.17 -2.82
N ILE A 79 -8.88 -18.35 -2.07
CA ILE A 79 -8.81 -18.68 -0.64
C ILE A 79 -8.12 -20.03 -0.43
N ALA A 80 -8.48 -21.04 -1.22
CA ALA A 80 -7.89 -22.38 -1.13
C ALA A 80 -6.38 -22.40 -1.44
N GLN A 81 -5.88 -21.44 -2.23
CA GLN A 81 -4.45 -21.29 -2.56
C GLN A 81 -3.71 -20.31 -1.64
N GLY A 82 -4.32 -19.89 -0.53
CA GLY A 82 -3.67 -19.06 0.48
C GLY A 82 -3.89 -17.55 0.32
N GLY A 83 -4.82 -17.12 -0.52
CA GLY A 83 -5.30 -15.73 -0.50
C GLY A 83 -5.96 -15.39 0.84
N ILE A 84 -5.64 -14.23 1.39
CA ILE A 84 -6.03 -13.86 2.76
C ILE A 84 -7.37 -13.13 2.75
N LEU A 85 -8.37 -13.72 3.41
CA LEU A 85 -9.66 -13.08 3.67
C LEU A 85 -9.64 -12.41 5.05
N SER A 86 -9.06 -11.21 5.15
CA SER A 86 -8.99 -10.47 6.42
C SER A 86 -10.36 -9.96 6.86
N ARG A 87 -10.57 -9.84 8.18
CA ARG A 87 -11.81 -9.27 8.71
C ARG A 87 -12.00 -7.83 8.23
N TYR A 88 -10.92 -7.04 8.22
CA TYR A 88 -10.94 -5.66 7.72
C TYR A 88 -11.35 -5.56 6.26
N PHE A 89 -10.84 -6.45 5.40
CA PHE A 89 -11.24 -6.49 3.98
C PHE A 89 -12.74 -6.72 3.85
N VAL A 90 -13.32 -7.62 4.64
CA VAL A 90 -14.77 -7.91 4.61
C VAL A 90 -15.60 -6.74 5.13
N GLN A 91 -15.16 -6.05 6.18
CA GLN A 91 -15.78 -4.80 6.65
C GLN A 91 -15.79 -3.74 5.54
N ARG A 92 -14.65 -3.52 4.88
CA ARG A 92 -14.51 -2.56 3.76
C ARG A 92 -15.32 -2.97 2.53
N LEU A 93 -15.40 -4.26 2.23
CA LEU A 93 -16.25 -4.81 1.17
C LEU A 93 -17.73 -4.54 1.47
N HIS A 94 -18.18 -4.83 2.68
CA HIS A 94 -19.56 -4.62 3.09
C HIS A 94 -20.00 -3.16 3.01
N MET A 95 -19.09 -2.21 3.32
CA MET A 95 -19.35 -0.78 3.19
C MET A 95 -19.53 -0.31 1.73
N ASN A 96 -18.92 -0.99 0.75
CA ASN A 96 -18.84 -0.54 -0.65
C ASN A 96 -19.62 -1.45 -1.62
N PHE A 97 -20.33 -2.46 -1.13
CA PHE A 97 -21.10 -3.40 -1.95
C PHE A 97 -22.50 -2.86 -2.27
N GLY A 98 -22.97 -3.14 -3.48
CA GLY A 98 -24.32 -2.80 -3.94
C GLY A 98 -24.37 -1.57 -4.85
N ALA A 99 -25.39 -1.53 -5.71
CA ALA A 99 -25.65 -0.39 -6.57
C ALA A 99 -26.35 0.74 -5.80
N TYR A 100 -26.06 1.98 -6.17
CA TYR A 100 -26.88 3.11 -5.75
C TYR A 100 -28.16 3.19 -6.56
N ASP A 101 -29.23 3.64 -5.92
CA ASP A 101 -30.44 4.04 -6.62
C ASP A 101 -30.22 5.44 -7.24
N ASN A 102 -29.95 5.46 -8.55
CA ASN A 102 -29.73 6.70 -9.30
C ASN A 102 -30.91 7.67 -9.18
N LYS A 103 -32.15 7.17 -9.12
CA LYS A 103 -33.34 8.03 -8.97
C LYS A 103 -33.35 8.71 -7.62
N LEU A 104 -32.93 8.00 -6.57
CA LEU A 104 -32.79 8.58 -5.24
C LEU A 104 -31.66 9.62 -5.19
N ILE A 105 -30.50 9.40 -5.84
CA ILE A 105 -29.45 10.44 -5.86
C ILE A 105 -29.92 11.68 -6.62
N GLU A 106 -30.61 11.51 -7.76
CA GLU A 106 -31.21 12.62 -8.50
C GLU A 106 -32.16 13.44 -7.60
N LEU A 107 -33.07 12.77 -6.90
CA LEU A 107 -34.04 13.43 -6.02
C LEU A 107 -33.35 14.15 -4.85
N LYS A 108 -32.28 13.57 -4.28
CA LYS A 108 -31.48 14.21 -3.23
C LYS A 108 -30.78 15.48 -3.71
N ILE A 109 -30.24 15.46 -4.93
CA ILE A 109 -29.62 16.62 -5.57
C ILE A 109 -30.67 17.72 -5.82
N VAL A 110 -31.83 17.36 -6.38
CA VAL A 110 -32.92 18.31 -6.69
C VAL A 110 -33.46 19.00 -5.43
N HIS A 111 -33.59 18.29 -4.32
CA HIS A 111 -34.15 18.84 -3.08
C HIS A 111 -33.10 19.42 -2.12
N GLY A 112 -31.83 19.55 -2.54
CA GLY A 112 -30.74 20.07 -1.71
C GLY A 112 -30.42 19.22 -0.47
N VAL A 113 -30.89 17.97 -0.43
CA VAL A 113 -30.67 17.04 0.67
C VAL A 113 -29.34 16.32 0.46
N GLY A 114 -28.28 16.77 1.13
CA GLY A 114 -26.96 16.12 1.09
C GLY A 114 -25.99 16.64 0.02
N SER A 115 -26.07 17.93 -0.31
CA SER A 115 -25.33 18.62 -1.38
C SER A 115 -23.79 18.45 -1.34
N SER A 116 -23.18 18.07 -0.22
CA SER A 116 -21.72 17.87 -0.13
C SER A 116 -21.23 16.45 -0.46
N LEU A 117 -22.06 15.41 -0.28
CA LEU A 117 -21.68 14.00 -0.50
C LEU A 117 -21.99 13.55 -1.94
N PHE A 118 -23.16 13.89 -2.46
CA PHE A 118 -23.64 13.35 -3.75
C PHE A 118 -23.14 14.10 -4.99
N GLN A 119 -22.73 15.36 -4.88
CA GLN A 119 -22.10 16.08 -5.99
C GLN A 119 -20.65 15.65 -6.24
N LYS A 120 -19.99 15.02 -5.26
CA LYS A 120 -18.59 14.55 -5.35
C LYS A 120 -18.47 13.03 -5.56
N SER A 121 -19.48 12.24 -5.21
CA SER A 121 -19.46 10.76 -5.31
C SER A 121 -19.99 10.20 -6.65
N GLN A 122 -19.71 10.85 -7.79
CA GLN A 122 -19.99 10.25 -9.11
C GLN A 122 -19.12 8.98 -9.36
N ASN A 123 -18.18 8.67 -8.47
CA ASN A 123 -17.37 7.48 -8.54
C ASN A 123 -18.10 6.30 -7.89
N ILE A 124 -18.57 5.40 -8.75
CA ILE A 124 -19.07 4.06 -8.40
C ILE A 124 -18.04 3.37 -7.48
N PRO A 125 -18.41 2.96 -6.26
CA PRO A 125 -17.51 2.29 -5.32
C PRO A 125 -16.89 1.05 -5.94
N TRP A 126 -15.65 0.77 -5.59
CA TRP A 126 -14.81 -0.27 -6.18
C TRP A 126 -15.42 -1.68 -6.14
N ALA A 127 -16.33 -1.95 -5.19
CA ALA A 127 -16.99 -3.24 -5.01
C ALA A 127 -18.50 -3.24 -5.34
N SER A 128 -19.05 -2.12 -5.82
CA SER A 128 -20.49 -1.97 -6.09
C SER A 128 -21.00 -2.94 -7.16
N ASN A 129 -20.19 -3.20 -8.20
CA ASN A 129 -20.50 -4.09 -9.32
C ASN A 129 -20.08 -5.55 -9.07
N LEU A 130 -19.72 -5.90 -7.83
CA LEU A 130 -19.35 -7.27 -7.49
C LEU A 130 -20.55 -8.21 -7.70
N PRO A 131 -20.41 -9.36 -8.37
CA PRO A 131 -21.50 -10.31 -8.48
C PRO A 131 -22.00 -10.74 -7.10
N ILE A 132 -23.32 -10.75 -6.90
CA ILE A 132 -23.94 -11.10 -5.62
C ILE A 132 -23.51 -12.50 -5.12
N SER A 133 -23.30 -13.44 -6.03
CA SER A 133 -22.80 -14.78 -5.71
C SER A 133 -21.40 -14.76 -5.09
N VAL A 134 -20.52 -13.89 -5.57
CA VAL A 134 -19.18 -13.68 -5.01
C VAL A 134 -19.27 -13.03 -3.64
N TYR A 135 -20.09 -11.98 -3.51
CA TYR A 135 -20.32 -11.31 -2.22
C TYR A 135 -20.83 -12.28 -1.15
N ILE A 136 -21.87 -13.08 -1.47
CA ILE A 136 -22.43 -14.08 -0.57
C ILE A 136 -21.38 -15.12 -0.19
N PHE A 137 -20.59 -15.61 -1.16
CA PHE A 137 -19.52 -16.58 -0.90
C PHE A 137 -18.49 -16.02 0.09
N LEU A 138 -17.98 -14.81 -0.16
CA LEU A 138 -16.98 -14.17 0.71
C LEU A 138 -17.54 -13.92 2.11
N LEU A 139 -18.79 -13.47 2.21
CA LEU A 139 -19.43 -13.18 3.49
C LEU A 139 -19.68 -14.46 4.32
N LYS A 140 -20.15 -15.53 3.68
CA LYS A 140 -20.31 -16.84 4.34
C LYS A 140 -18.98 -17.38 4.83
N THR A 141 -17.96 -17.36 3.97
CA THR A 141 -16.61 -17.80 4.33
C THR A 141 -16.06 -17.00 5.51
N ALA A 142 -16.23 -15.67 5.50
CA ALA A 142 -15.83 -14.81 6.61
C ALA A 142 -16.61 -15.11 7.90
N SER A 143 -17.92 -15.39 7.80
CA SER A 143 -18.75 -15.77 8.95
C SER A 143 -18.33 -17.10 9.55
N GLU A 144 -17.86 -18.05 8.74
CA GLU A 144 -17.35 -19.34 9.22
C GLU A 144 -16.00 -19.18 9.93
N ILE A 145 -15.10 -18.34 9.40
CA ILE A 145 -13.79 -18.06 9.97
C ILE A 145 -13.91 -17.29 11.30
N TYR A 146 -14.65 -16.18 11.30
CA TYR A 146 -14.67 -15.22 12.42
C TYR A 146 -15.86 -15.39 13.35
N LYS A 147 -16.90 -16.13 12.95
CA LYS A 147 -18.09 -16.40 13.77
C LYS A 147 -18.69 -15.10 14.33
N SER A 148 -18.88 -15.04 15.66
CA SER A 148 -19.38 -13.85 16.37
C SER A 148 -18.46 -12.63 16.27
N ASP A 149 -17.19 -12.81 15.91
CA ASP A 149 -16.19 -11.73 15.89
C ASP A 149 -16.13 -10.98 14.56
N LEU A 150 -16.93 -11.34 13.54
CA LEU A 150 -16.88 -10.74 12.20
C LEU A 150 -17.20 -9.23 12.21
N CYS A 151 -18.00 -8.74 13.17
CA CYS A 151 -18.32 -7.33 13.38
C CYS A 151 -18.39 -6.50 12.08
N LEU A 152 -19.37 -6.78 11.21
CA LEU A 152 -19.46 -6.19 9.85
C LEU A 152 -19.58 -4.67 9.81
N LYS A 153 -20.14 -4.05 10.86
CA LYS A 153 -20.22 -2.59 11.02
C LYS A 153 -19.00 -2.01 11.74
N GLY A 154 -18.02 -2.84 12.08
CA GLY A 154 -16.75 -2.42 12.67
C GLY A 154 -15.78 -1.87 11.63
N ASN A 155 -14.66 -1.36 12.13
CA ASN A 155 -13.54 -0.87 11.33
C ASN A 155 -12.23 -1.20 12.05
N ASP A 156 -11.57 -2.27 11.62
CA ASP A 156 -10.32 -2.72 12.25
C ASP A 156 -9.17 -1.72 12.11
N MET A 157 -9.16 -0.86 11.07
CA MET A 157 -8.17 0.22 10.95
C MET A 157 -8.36 1.28 12.04
N GLU A 158 -9.60 1.66 12.34
CA GLU A 158 -9.88 2.56 13.47
C GLU A 158 -9.53 1.90 14.81
N LEU A 159 -9.85 0.63 14.98
CA LEU A 159 -9.49 -0.12 16.18
C LEU A 159 -7.97 -0.16 16.37
N PHE A 160 -7.22 -0.43 15.29
CA PHE A 160 -5.76 -0.39 15.26
C PHE A 160 -5.23 1.01 15.60
N HIS A 161 -5.81 2.06 15.02
CA HIS A 161 -5.48 3.46 15.34
C HIS A 161 -5.57 3.74 16.84
N PHE A 162 -6.67 3.35 17.50
CA PHE A 162 -6.81 3.54 18.94
C PHE A 162 -5.83 2.69 19.76
N TYR A 163 -5.64 1.41 19.43
CA TYR A 163 -4.73 0.54 20.16
C TYR A 163 -3.27 0.99 20.08
N THR A 164 -2.85 1.57 18.96
CA THR A 164 -1.50 2.11 18.76
C THR A 164 -1.28 3.52 19.32
N GLY A 165 -2.29 4.12 19.95
CA GLY A 165 -2.20 5.48 20.50
C GLY A 165 -2.26 6.58 19.44
N GLY A 166 -2.96 6.33 18.33
CA GLY A 166 -3.14 7.28 17.24
C GLY A 166 -3.59 8.69 17.66
N PRO A 167 -4.57 8.85 18.57
CA PRO A 167 -4.99 10.17 19.07
C PRO A 167 -3.95 10.89 19.95
N GLN A 168 -2.95 10.16 20.46
CA GLN A 168 -1.92 10.72 21.32
C GLN A 168 -0.80 11.36 20.50
N THR A 169 0.03 12.19 21.13
CA THR A 169 1.29 12.64 20.50
C THR A 169 2.29 11.49 20.40
N ILE A 170 3.31 11.64 19.55
CA ILE A 170 4.30 10.58 19.30
C ILE A 170 5.02 10.13 20.59
N HIS A 171 5.20 11.02 21.57
CA HIS A 171 5.85 10.70 22.83
C HIS A 171 5.01 9.82 23.76
N TYR A 172 3.67 9.94 23.73
CA TYR A 172 2.78 9.16 24.60
C TYR A 172 2.22 7.90 23.94
N ALA A 173 2.21 7.83 22.62
CA ALA A 173 1.73 6.65 21.88
C ALA A 173 2.43 5.33 22.26
N PRO A 174 3.75 5.27 22.50
CA PRO A 174 4.42 4.05 22.95
C PRO A 174 3.80 3.43 24.22
N LEU A 175 3.34 4.26 25.17
CA LEU A 175 2.70 3.78 26.40
C LEU A 175 1.33 3.15 26.13
N VAL A 176 0.55 3.74 25.23
CA VAL A 176 -0.77 3.20 24.84
C VAL A 176 -0.60 1.90 24.05
N LEU A 177 0.35 1.87 23.12
CA LEU A 177 0.68 0.69 22.33
C LEU A 177 1.12 -0.46 23.23
N ALA A 178 2.03 -0.21 24.19
CA ALA A 178 2.50 -1.22 25.13
C ALA A 178 1.35 -1.82 25.95
N LYS A 179 0.40 -0.99 26.42
CA LYS A 179 -0.79 -1.45 27.15
C LYS A 179 -1.75 -2.31 26.31
N ASN A 180 -1.73 -2.17 24.99
CA ASN A 180 -2.64 -2.87 24.07
C ASN A 180 -1.91 -3.88 23.17
N ILE A 181 -0.65 -4.22 23.47
CA ILE A 181 0.21 -5.02 22.57
C ILE A 181 -0.43 -6.36 22.21
N ASP A 182 -1.05 -7.05 23.16
CA ASP A 182 -1.69 -8.34 22.91
C ASP A 182 -2.94 -8.22 22.05
N LYS A 183 -3.70 -7.11 22.21
CA LYS A 183 -4.86 -6.83 21.37
C LYS A 183 -4.45 -6.51 19.93
N ILE A 184 -3.32 -5.82 19.75
CA ILE A 184 -2.76 -5.54 18.42
C ILE A 184 -2.27 -6.83 17.77
N LYS A 185 -1.56 -7.68 18.53
CA LYS A 185 -1.14 -9.01 18.07
C LYS A 185 -2.34 -9.87 17.67
N ASP A 186 -3.42 -9.90 18.47
CA ASP A 186 -4.64 -10.62 18.12
C ASP A 186 -5.29 -10.05 16.85
N LEU A 187 -5.34 -8.72 16.71
CA LEU A 187 -5.83 -8.05 15.50
C LEU A 187 -5.07 -8.48 14.23
N ILE A 188 -3.75 -8.52 14.28
CA ILE A 188 -2.93 -8.96 13.13
C ILE A 188 -3.03 -10.48 12.94
N LEU A 189 -2.82 -11.28 13.98
CA LEU A 189 -2.61 -12.72 13.85
C LEU A 189 -3.92 -13.50 13.69
N ARG A 190 -4.94 -13.20 14.51
CA ARG A 190 -6.24 -13.88 14.51
C ARG A 190 -7.18 -13.29 13.46
N PHE A 191 -7.29 -11.97 13.42
CA PHE A 191 -8.20 -11.29 12.49
C PHE A 191 -7.57 -10.95 11.13
N LYS A 192 -6.29 -11.33 10.95
CA LYS A 192 -5.52 -11.14 9.71
C LYS A 192 -5.52 -9.68 9.26
N PHE A 193 -5.50 -8.74 10.20
CA PHE A 193 -5.61 -7.32 9.90
C PHE A 193 -4.50 -6.87 8.94
N ILE A 194 -4.91 -6.39 7.78
CA ILE A 194 -4.06 -5.93 6.68
C ILE A 194 -4.72 -4.65 6.13
N PRO A 195 -4.03 -3.50 6.06
CA PRO A 195 -4.54 -2.31 5.38
C PRO A 195 -4.82 -2.63 3.90
N LEU A 196 -5.82 -1.96 3.30
CA LEU A 196 -6.00 -2.08 1.86
C LEU A 196 -4.79 -1.50 1.11
N PRO A 197 -4.56 -1.88 -0.16
CA PRO A 197 -3.39 -1.42 -0.89
C PRO A 197 -3.32 0.11 -0.96
N PRO A 198 -2.12 0.71 -0.84
CA PRO A 198 -1.95 2.12 -1.09
C PRO A 198 -2.29 2.44 -2.55
N ARG A 199 -2.64 3.71 -2.83
CA ARG A 199 -2.72 4.17 -4.22
C ARG A 199 -1.32 4.19 -4.81
N THR A 200 -1.16 3.60 -6.00
CA THR A 200 0.08 3.78 -6.76
C THR A 200 0.22 5.27 -7.10
N ARG A 201 1.32 5.90 -6.66
CA ARG A 201 1.68 7.26 -7.11
C ARG A 201 1.97 7.21 -8.62
N SER A 202 0.97 7.54 -9.44
CA SER A 202 0.89 7.67 -10.93
C SER A 202 -0.31 6.86 -11.44
N LEU A 203 -1.32 7.39 -12.13
CA LEU A 203 -1.39 8.41 -13.18
C LEU A 203 -2.81 9.06 -13.13
N GLY A 204 -2.91 10.38 -13.01
CA GLY A 204 -4.17 11.14 -13.09
C GLY A 204 -4.92 11.36 -11.76
N ASN A 205 -5.14 12.63 -11.40
CA ASN A 205 -6.13 13.11 -10.41
C ASN A 205 -5.69 13.30 -8.94
N LEU A 206 -4.55 13.96 -8.71
CA LEU A 206 -4.43 14.84 -7.55
C LEU A 206 -4.29 16.28 -8.09
N PRO A 207 -5.04 17.27 -7.57
CA PRO A 207 -4.87 18.66 -7.97
C PRO A 207 -3.43 19.08 -7.72
N GLU A 208 -2.80 19.64 -8.74
CA GLU A 208 -1.54 20.36 -8.60
C GLU A 208 -1.77 21.51 -7.61
N ASN A 209 -1.29 21.37 -6.37
CA ASN A 209 -0.91 22.48 -5.50
C ASN A 209 -0.16 21.92 -4.30
N ASN A 210 1.15 22.17 -4.28
CA ASN A 210 2.09 21.88 -3.20
C ASN A 210 1.88 22.84 -2.02
N SER A 211 0.72 22.75 -1.39
CA SER A 211 0.49 23.28 -0.06
C SER A 211 -0.42 22.29 0.68
N GLN A 212 0.15 21.62 1.68
CA GLN A 212 -0.56 20.73 2.61
C GLN A 212 -1.72 21.40 3.37
N GLU A 213 -2.01 22.67 3.11
CA GLU A 213 -2.98 23.48 3.82
C GLU A 213 -4.39 23.45 3.23
N ASN A 214 -4.63 22.90 2.02
CA ASN A 214 -5.97 22.91 1.39
C ASN A 214 -6.38 21.61 0.67
N ILE A 215 -5.88 20.45 1.10
CA ILE A 215 -6.48 19.18 0.66
C ILE A 215 -7.79 19.03 1.42
N ALA A 216 -8.93 19.23 0.74
CA ALA A 216 -10.23 18.90 1.29
C ALA A 216 -10.17 17.48 1.90
N PRO A 217 -10.70 17.27 3.13
CA PRO A 217 -10.57 15.99 3.80
C PRO A 217 -11.07 14.88 2.88
N GLU A 218 -10.16 13.96 2.56
CA GLU A 218 -10.46 12.84 1.70
C GLU A 218 -11.59 12.00 2.34
N GLU A 219 -12.62 11.69 1.56
CA GLU A 219 -13.74 10.88 2.02
C GLU A 219 -13.23 9.52 2.52
N TYR A 220 -13.74 9.08 3.67
CA TYR A 220 -13.38 7.79 4.24
C TYR A 220 -14.66 6.98 4.54
N PRO A 221 -14.76 5.74 4.04
CA PRO A 221 -13.80 5.07 3.17
C PRO A 221 -13.80 5.63 1.73
N PRO A 222 -12.69 5.55 1.01
CA PRO A 222 -12.63 5.96 -0.40
C PRO A 222 -13.43 5.08 -1.34
N ASN A 223 -14.03 5.72 -2.34
CA ASN A 223 -14.76 5.04 -3.41
C ASN A 223 -13.88 4.11 -4.25
N ASP A 224 -12.60 4.42 -4.45
CA ASP A 224 -11.67 3.58 -5.23
C ASP A 224 -11.14 2.35 -4.47
N GLY A 225 -11.51 2.24 -3.19
CA GLY A 225 -11.19 1.15 -2.29
C GLY A 225 -9.78 1.17 -1.73
N HIS A 226 -8.89 2.01 -2.22
CA HIS A 226 -7.52 2.08 -1.70
C HIS A 226 -7.50 2.63 -0.28
N GLU A 227 -6.39 2.39 0.42
CA GLU A 227 -6.19 2.96 1.75
C GLU A 227 -5.76 4.42 1.66
N ASN A 228 -6.34 5.26 2.50
CA ASN A 228 -6.02 6.69 2.52
C ASN A 228 -4.67 6.95 3.18
N LEU A 229 -4.02 8.03 2.77
CA LEU A 229 -2.73 8.46 3.30
C LEU A 229 -2.75 8.56 4.84
N ARG A 230 -3.84 9.10 5.42
CA ARG A 230 -4.01 9.20 6.88
C ARG A 230 -3.96 7.84 7.59
N GLN A 231 -4.55 6.81 6.99
CA GLN A 231 -4.55 5.46 7.57
C GLN A 231 -3.20 4.78 7.37
N LEU A 232 -2.56 4.96 6.21
CA LEU A 232 -1.19 4.50 5.99
C LEU A 232 -0.18 5.16 6.95
N ILE A 233 -0.36 6.44 7.28
CA ILE A 233 0.43 7.12 8.32
C ILE A 233 0.23 6.46 9.69
N THR A 234 -0.99 5.99 10.00
CA THR A 234 -1.24 5.23 11.24
C THR A 234 -0.43 3.93 11.27
N ILE A 235 -0.41 3.19 10.15
CA ILE A 235 0.42 1.98 10.00
C ILE A 235 1.90 2.32 10.16
N ALA A 236 2.42 3.30 9.40
CA ALA A 236 3.82 3.71 9.44
C ALA A 236 4.26 4.15 10.84
N ARG A 237 3.42 4.93 11.53
CA ARG A 237 3.67 5.37 12.89
C ARG A 237 3.77 4.20 13.87
N SER A 238 2.89 3.19 13.73
CA SER A 238 2.96 2.00 14.58
C SER A 238 4.26 1.23 14.41
N VAL A 239 4.77 1.12 13.17
CA VAL A 239 6.06 0.49 12.87
C VAL A 239 7.22 1.27 13.47
N LEU A 240 7.18 2.62 13.39
CA LEU A 240 8.21 3.46 13.98
C LEU A 240 8.33 3.31 15.51
N ILE A 241 7.21 2.98 16.17
CA ILE A 241 7.17 2.72 17.61
C ILE A 241 7.55 1.26 17.92
N CYS A 242 7.04 0.29 17.16
CA CYS A 242 7.26 -1.13 17.35
C CYS A 242 7.46 -1.84 16.00
N LYS A 243 8.73 -2.01 15.60
CA LYS A 243 9.10 -2.61 14.31
C LYS A 243 8.70 -4.08 14.18
N ASP A 244 8.56 -4.80 15.30
CA ASP A 244 8.21 -6.22 15.33
C ASP A 244 6.84 -6.52 14.71
N PHE A 245 5.96 -5.52 14.60
CA PHE A 245 4.70 -5.66 13.88
C PHE A 245 4.88 -6.04 12.40
N VAL A 246 5.99 -5.62 11.78
CA VAL A 246 6.32 -6.05 10.41
C VAL A 246 6.45 -7.58 10.34
N ASN A 247 7.09 -8.20 11.34
CA ASN A 247 7.25 -9.64 11.37
C ASN A 247 5.92 -10.37 11.60
N LEU A 248 5.00 -9.77 12.36
CA LEU A 248 3.64 -10.31 12.51
C LEU A 248 2.87 -10.28 11.19
N TRP A 249 2.94 -9.17 10.44
CA TRP A 249 2.32 -9.06 9.12
C TRP A 249 2.93 -10.03 8.10
N LYS A 250 4.25 -10.14 8.05
CA LYS A 250 4.94 -11.14 7.22
C LYS A 250 4.53 -12.56 7.61
N GLY A 251 4.40 -12.83 8.91
CA GLY A 251 3.99 -14.13 9.45
C GLY A 251 2.57 -14.55 9.04
N ILE A 252 1.68 -13.61 8.71
CA ILE A 252 0.35 -13.94 8.16
C ILE A 252 0.31 -13.94 6.62
N GLY A 253 1.42 -13.63 5.94
CA GLY A 253 1.51 -13.60 4.48
C GLY A 253 1.41 -12.22 3.83
N TYR A 254 1.49 -11.13 4.60
CA TYR A 254 1.58 -9.77 4.07
C TYR A 254 3.03 -9.32 3.97
N TYR A 255 3.69 -9.73 2.88
CA TYR A 255 5.12 -9.48 2.67
C TYR A 255 5.39 -8.08 2.11
N GLU A 256 4.39 -7.46 1.50
CA GLU A 256 4.45 -6.18 0.82
C GLU A 256 4.38 -4.99 1.79
N ILE A 257 4.11 -5.21 3.09
CA ILE A 257 4.00 -4.16 4.11
C ILE A 257 5.16 -3.16 4.07
N CYS A 258 6.40 -3.64 3.95
CA CYS A 258 7.57 -2.77 3.90
C CYS A 258 7.55 -1.87 2.66
N ASN A 259 7.09 -2.39 1.52
CA ASN A 259 6.97 -1.62 0.29
C ASN A 259 5.82 -0.63 0.36
N ASP A 260 4.68 -1.04 0.90
CA ASP A 260 3.44 -0.24 0.91
C ASP A 260 3.52 1.00 1.79
N VAL A 261 4.29 0.94 2.88
CA VAL A 261 4.52 2.08 3.78
C VAL A 261 5.97 2.57 3.78
N ASN A 262 6.78 2.16 2.79
CA ASN A 262 8.22 2.43 2.76
C ASN A 262 8.54 3.92 2.96
N ASP A 263 7.98 4.76 2.10
CA ASP A 263 8.28 6.18 2.07
C ASP A 263 7.85 6.85 3.38
N LEU A 264 6.69 6.47 3.92
CA LEU A 264 6.16 7.02 5.16
C LEU A 264 6.99 6.63 6.38
N VAL A 265 7.48 5.39 6.44
CA VAL A 265 8.33 4.92 7.53
C VAL A 265 9.70 5.59 7.45
N MET A 266 10.33 5.61 6.28
CA MET A 266 11.66 6.20 6.11
C MET A 266 11.65 7.71 6.37
N GLN A 267 10.67 8.43 5.83
CA GLN A 267 10.47 9.86 6.08
C GLN A 267 10.08 10.14 7.54
N GLY A 268 9.18 9.34 8.11
CA GLY A 268 8.73 9.50 9.50
C GLY A 268 9.84 9.27 10.52
N ALA A 269 10.76 8.33 10.25
CA ALA A 269 11.94 8.12 11.10
C ALA A 269 12.80 9.37 11.18
N LEU A 270 13.08 10.00 10.04
CA LEU A 270 13.87 11.24 9.99
C LEU A 270 13.10 12.44 10.54
N LEU A 271 11.79 12.52 10.35
CA LEU A 271 10.96 13.57 10.96
C LEU A 271 11.01 13.53 12.50
N ILE A 272 11.04 12.34 13.10
CA ILE A 272 11.21 12.19 14.55
C ILE A 272 12.59 12.70 14.99
N MET A 273 13.63 12.45 14.20
CA MET A 273 15.00 12.88 14.48
C MET A 273 15.22 14.38 14.24
N PHE A 274 14.54 14.95 13.25
CA PHE A 274 14.62 16.36 12.85
C PHE A 274 13.24 17.02 12.97
N PRO A 275 12.70 17.21 14.20
CA PRO A 275 11.39 17.82 14.38
C PRO A 275 11.36 19.23 13.78
N PRO A 276 10.21 19.68 13.23
CA PRO A 276 10.08 21.02 12.67
C PRO A 276 10.20 22.10 13.75
N GLN A 277 9.81 21.77 14.98
CA GLN A 277 9.95 22.61 16.17
C GLN A 277 10.73 21.83 17.23
N PRO A 278 12.07 21.94 17.26
CA PRO A 278 12.88 21.23 18.25
C PRO A 278 12.63 21.76 19.66
N SER A 279 12.52 20.85 20.62
CA SER A 279 12.44 21.22 22.04
C SER A 279 13.79 21.70 22.56
N SER A 280 13.83 22.37 23.73
CA SER A 280 15.08 22.75 24.38
C SER A 280 16.01 21.58 24.74
N ARG A 281 15.46 20.36 24.80
CA ARG A 281 16.22 19.11 25.07
C ARG A 281 16.69 18.42 23.80
N TRP A 282 16.28 18.89 22.64
CA TRP A 282 16.70 18.31 21.37
C TRP A 282 18.11 18.76 21.02
N SER A 283 18.93 17.81 20.57
CA SER A 283 20.25 18.06 19.99
C SER A 283 20.29 17.48 18.59
N MET A 284 21.08 18.11 17.72
CA MET A 284 21.24 17.65 16.35
C MET A 284 21.80 16.22 16.35
N PRO A 285 21.11 15.24 15.75
CA PRO A 285 21.63 13.88 15.62
C PRO A 285 22.90 13.88 14.78
N ASP A 286 23.88 13.06 15.16
CA ASP A 286 25.07 12.82 14.33
C ASP A 286 24.80 11.75 13.25
N ILE A 287 25.72 11.64 12.29
CA ILE A 287 25.66 10.65 11.19
C ILE A 287 25.51 9.22 11.75
N LYS A 288 26.23 8.90 12.83
CA LYS A 288 26.18 7.56 13.44
C LYS A 288 24.78 7.23 13.95
N THR A 289 24.10 8.18 14.59
CA THR A 289 22.73 8.03 15.10
C THR A 289 21.73 7.87 13.96
N ILE A 290 21.88 8.66 12.88
CA ILE A 290 21.03 8.57 11.69
C ILE A 290 21.22 7.20 11.01
N ASN A 291 22.46 6.80 10.78
CA ASN A 291 22.81 5.52 10.15
C ASN A 291 22.28 4.34 10.97
N ALA A 292 22.43 4.37 12.30
CA ALA A 292 21.90 3.33 13.18
C ALA A 292 20.38 3.18 13.03
N ARG A 293 19.65 4.30 13.00
CA ARG A 293 18.19 4.27 12.85
C ARG A 293 17.75 3.81 11.45
N LEU A 294 18.44 4.22 10.39
CA LEU A 294 18.12 3.79 9.03
C LEU A 294 18.41 2.30 8.85
N ASN A 295 19.56 1.82 9.34
CA ASN A 295 19.93 0.40 9.27
C ASN A 295 18.94 -0.48 10.04
N GLU A 296 18.46 -0.03 11.20
CA GLU A 296 17.43 -0.73 11.96
C GLU A 296 16.15 -1.00 11.13
N LEU A 297 15.74 -0.05 10.31
CA LEU A 297 14.57 -0.19 9.43
C LEU A 297 14.87 -1.06 8.22
N ILE A 298 16.08 -0.92 7.65
CA ILE A 298 16.55 -1.73 6.52
C ILE A 298 16.62 -3.22 6.89
N GLU A 299 17.11 -3.55 8.08
CA GLU A 299 17.16 -4.92 8.62
C GLU A 299 15.78 -5.59 8.67
N VAL A 300 14.73 -4.80 8.94
CA VAL A 300 13.35 -5.28 8.97
C VAL A 300 12.73 -5.40 7.56
N GLY A 301 13.35 -4.80 6.55
CA GLY A 301 13.00 -4.94 5.13
C GLY A 301 12.59 -3.64 4.43
N PHE A 302 12.70 -2.48 5.08
CA PHE A 302 12.51 -1.18 4.43
C PHE A 302 13.69 -0.86 3.50
N GLN A 303 13.48 0.04 2.53
CA GLN A 303 14.47 0.36 1.51
C GLN A 303 14.70 1.86 1.41
N LEU A 304 15.95 2.27 1.62
CA LEU A 304 16.41 3.60 1.27
C LEU A 304 16.74 3.64 -0.23
N THR A 305 15.73 3.73 -1.08
CA THR A 305 15.93 3.89 -2.53
C THR A 305 16.30 5.33 -2.87
N TYR A 306 16.86 5.56 -4.05
CA TYR A 306 17.15 6.93 -4.52
C TYR A 306 15.87 7.79 -4.63
N CYS A 307 14.73 7.17 -4.98
CA CYS A 307 13.45 7.87 -4.95
C CYS A 307 13.04 8.29 -3.54
N VAL A 308 13.23 7.41 -2.56
CA VAL A 308 12.92 7.70 -1.15
C VAL A 308 13.81 8.82 -0.62
N MET A 309 15.09 8.82 -0.97
CA MET A 309 16.01 9.91 -0.61
C MET A 309 15.53 11.24 -1.17
N LEU A 310 15.13 11.29 -2.45
CA LEU A 310 14.58 12.50 -3.06
C LEU A 310 13.29 12.96 -2.37
N ASP A 311 12.36 12.03 -2.09
CA ASP A 311 11.11 12.34 -1.37
C ASP A 311 11.40 12.93 0.02
N ILE A 312 12.42 12.42 0.72
CA ILE A 312 12.86 12.97 2.00
C ILE A 312 13.42 14.38 1.83
N LEU A 313 14.27 14.62 0.82
CA LEU A 313 14.83 15.95 0.57
C LEU A 313 13.73 16.97 0.20
N LEU A 314 12.75 16.56 -0.62
CA LEU A 314 11.56 17.34 -0.92
C LEU A 314 10.75 17.65 0.34
N PHE A 315 10.58 16.67 1.22
CA PHE A 315 9.87 16.87 2.47
C PHE A 315 10.57 17.86 3.41
N PHE A 316 11.91 17.88 3.40
CA PHE A 316 12.72 18.81 4.19
C PHE A 316 13.18 20.04 3.42
N GLU A 317 12.59 20.36 2.25
CA GLU A 317 13.06 21.41 1.32
C GLU A 317 13.44 22.71 2.03
N LYS A 318 12.58 23.21 2.92
CA LYS A 318 12.77 24.48 3.67
C LYS A 318 13.90 24.46 4.70
N ARG A 319 14.49 23.30 4.97
CA ARG A 319 15.51 23.07 6.02
C ARG A 319 16.77 22.42 5.48
N LEU A 320 16.89 22.25 4.15
CA LEU A 320 18.04 21.56 3.56
C LEU A 320 19.39 22.23 3.86
N GLU A 321 19.44 23.56 3.94
CA GLU A 321 20.65 24.27 4.35
C GLU A 321 21.14 23.86 5.76
N GLN A 322 20.22 23.46 6.65
CA GLN A 322 20.53 23.12 8.03
C GLN A 322 20.87 21.63 8.21
N ILE A 323 20.14 20.75 7.52
CA ILE A 323 20.21 19.29 7.77
C ILE A 323 20.53 18.47 6.52
N GLY A 324 20.51 19.06 5.33
CA GLY A 324 20.61 18.33 4.07
C GLY A 324 21.97 17.65 3.90
N LYS A 325 23.08 18.33 4.27
CA LYS A 325 24.43 17.76 4.15
C LYS A 325 24.58 16.49 4.99
N ILE A 326 24.21 16.56 6.27
CA ILE A 326 24.31 15.42 7.19
C ILE A 326 23.40 14.26 6.75
N LEU A 327 22.23 14.56 6.19
CA LEU A 327 21.34 13.55 5.60
C LEU A 327 21.99 12.86 4.41
N LEU A 328 22.55 13.62 3.45
CA LEU A 328 23.20 13.06 2.27
C LEU A 328 24.45 12.23 2.61
N GLU A 329 25.27 12.70 3.55
CA GLU A 329 26.43 11.94 4.06
C GLU A 329 25.97 10.63 4.72
N SER A 330 24.92 10.69 5.56
CA SER A 330 24.33 9.49 6.16
C SER A 330 23.79 8.50 5.11
N PHE A 331 23.12 9.01 4.07
CA PHE A 331 22.60 8.18 3.00
C PHE A 331 23.73 7.50 2.21
N ALA A 332 24.83 8.20 1.97
CA ALA A 332 26.00 7.68 1.27
C ALA A 332 26.67 6.56 2.08
N ASP A 333 26.81 6.78 3.38
CA ASP A 333 27.34 5.78 4.32
C ASP A 333 26.48 4.51 4.37
N VAL A 334 25.16 4.65 4.51
CA VAL A 334 24.21 3.52 4.54
C VAL A 334 24.19 2.76 3.21
N LYS A 335 24.38 3.45 2.08
CA LYS A 335 24.48 2.83 0.75
C LYS A 335 25.85 2.24 0.44
N HIS A 336 26.86 2.52 1.26
CA HIS A 336 28.26 2.18 0.99
C HIS A 336 28.74 2.70 -0.38
N GLU A 337 28.41 3.94 -0.71
CA GLU A 337 28.87 4.60 -1.93
C GLU A 337 29.36 6.03 -1.67
N SER A 338 30.09 6.62 -2.62
CA SER A 338 30.53 8.00 -2.47
C SER A 338 29.36 8.98 -2.59
N LEU A 339 29.44 10.10 -1.88
CA LEU A 339 28.43 11.16 -1.91
C LEU A 339 28.12 11.63 -3.35
N VAL A 340 29.16 11.82 -4.17
CA VAL A 340 29.03 12.21 -5.59
C VAL A 340 28.24 11.16 -6.39
N ASN A 341 28.50 9.87 -6.18
CA ASN A 341 27.79 8.81 -6.89
C ASN A 341 26.32 8.73 -6.47
N LEU A 342 26.06 8.85 -5.16
CA LEU A 342 24.70 8.89 -4.62
C LEU A 342 23.91 10.04 -5.22
N VAL A 343 24.48 11.24 -5.21
CA VAL A 343 23.87 12.45 -5.78
C VAL A 343 23.56 12.27 -7.26
N ARG A 344 24.49 11.73 -8.07
CA ARG A 344 24.25 11.45 -9.49
C ARG A 344 23.07 10.50 -9.71
N LYS A 345 22.94 9.45 -8.90
CA LYS A 345 21.82 8.50 -9.01
C LYS A 345 20.50 9.11 -8.55
N CYS A 346 20.51 9.94 -7.50
CA CYS A 346 19.35 10.75 -7.14
C CYS A 346 18.94 11.66 -8.31
N LEU A 347 19.86 12.35 -8.98
CA LEU A 347 19.55 13.18 -10.14
C LEU A 347 18.90 12.39 -11.27
N ILE A 348 19.34 11.15 -11.55
CA ILE A 348 18.68 10.29 -12.54
C ILE A 348 17.21 10.04 -12.18
N GLU A 349 16.92 9.79 -10.90
CA GLU A 349 15.55 9.56 -10.41
C GLU A 349 14.65 10.80 -10.47
N THR A 350 15.18 12.01 -10.65
CA THR A 350 14.33 13.21 -10.87
C THR A 350 13.49 13.08 -12.15
N ASN A 351 13.96 12.29 -13.13
CA ASN A 351 13.22 11.96 -14.35
C ASN A 351 12.18 10.84 -14.15
N ASN A 352 12.09 10.26 -12.95
CA ASN A 352 11.16 9.17 -12.69
C ASN A 352 9.71 9.69 -12.71
N PRO A 353 8.85 9.17 -13.61
CA PRO A 353 7.48 9.65 -13.74
C PRO A 353 6.63 9.42 -12.48
N LYS A 354 7.06 8.54 -11.56
CA LYS A 354 6.38 8.30 -10.28
C LYS A 354 6.58 9.42 -9.27
N LEU A 355 7.74 10.09 -9.30
CA LEU A 355 8.10 11.13 -8.32
C LEU A 355 7.46 12.49 -8.64
N LYS A 356 7.09 12.74 -9.92
CA LYS A 356 6.61 14.06 -10.38
C LYS A 356 7.48 15.22 -9.83
N PHE A 357 8.79 15.03 -9.85
CA PHE A 357 9.74 15.96 -9.26
C PHE A 357 9.66 17.33 -9.97
N LYS A 358 9.46 18.42 -9.21
CA LYS A 358 9.36 19.80 -9.73
C LYS A 358 10.08 20.85 -8.86
N SER A 359 10.86 20.45 -7.86
CA SER A 359 11.46 21.40 -6.90
C SER A 359 12.84 21.88 -7.35
N GLN A 360 12.91 23.14 -7.80
CA GLN A 360 14.18 23.79 -8.13
C GLN A 360 15.09 23.98 -6.90
N PRO A 361 14.59 24.37 -5.71
CA PRO A 361 15.44 24.49 -4.51
C PRO A 361 16.16 23.18 -4.17
N VAL A 362 15.46 22.04 -4.23
CA VAL A 362 16.08 20.73 -3.96
C VAL A 362 17.10 20.37 -5.03
N LEU A 363 16.85 20.66 -6.31
CA LEU A 363 17.85 20.45 -7.37
C LEU A 363 19.12 21.26 -7.12
N ASN A 364 18.97 22.57 -6.87
CA ASN A 364 20.09 23.46 -6.62
C ASN A 364 20.93 22.96 -5.45
N PHE A 365 20.27 22.59 -4.34
CA PHE A 365 20.92 22.01 -3.17
C PHE A 365 21.72 20.73 -3.52
N ILE A 366 21.14 19.83 -4.33
CA ILE A 366 21.83 18.60 -4.75
C ILE A 366 23.04 18.90 -5.65
N TYR A 367 22.94 19.89 -6.54
CA TYR A 367 24.02 20.28 -7.45
C TYR A 367 25.27 20.79 -6.72
N GLU A 368 25.13 21.43 -5.56
CA GLU A 368 26.26 21.92 -4.74
C GLU A 368 27.27 20.81 -4.34
N PHE A 369 26.84 19.54 -4.37
CA PHE A 369 27.68 18.40 -4.00
C PHE A 369 28.36 17.72 -5.19
N LEU A 370 28.21 18.26 -6.40
CA LEU A 370 28.91 17.78 -7.60
C LEU A 370 30.19 18.59 -7.86
N PRO A 371 31.30 17.94 -8.22
CA PRO A 371 32.57 18.61 -8.51
C PRO A 371 32.51 19.51 -9.76
N ASP A 372 31.53 19.30 -10.64
CA ASP A 372 31.32 20.01 -11.91
C ASP A 372 30.15 21.01 -11.86
N SER A 373 29.71 21.42 -10.65
CA SER A 373 28.66 22.43 -10.52
C SER A 373 29.14 23.78 -11.09
N PRO A 374 28.33 24.48 -11.91
CA PRO A 374 28.65 25.84 -12.33
C PRO A 374 28.73 26.82 -11.15
#